data_AF-A0A9N9VLT6-F1
#
_entry.id   AF-A0A9N9VLT6-F1
#
_cell.length_a   1.000
_cell.length_b   1.000
_cell.length_c   1.000
_cell.angle_alpha   90.00
_cell.angle_beta   90.00
_cell.angle_gamma   90.00
#
_symmetry.space_group_name_H-M   'P 1'
#
loop_
_entity.id
_entity.type
_entity.pdbx_description
1 polymer ?
#
loop_
_entity_poly.entity_id
_entity_poly.type
_entity_poly.pdbx_seq_one_letter_code
_entity_poly.pdbx_strand_id
1 'polypeptide(L)'
;MNREKTTQIVFESLGAPAFYLAKQSVLALYASGRASGIVFSCGYGQSFAVPVYEGFALQHAVSRLDIGGCDLTDFFNRLIGERAYAISTNAEIADGSKCKTEVCYVAENYGRELFRLSAPGMSVETPFELPDEKTVHVDKERFMVPEALFNLSMISFEAGGAHYTLQRSISKCDAEIRRLLHQNIVPAGGSTKYPGFLERLRYEMVSINPPSASINVISSPDPSKSAWVGGSVVASLSTFKDMCISAQEYEETGKRFSIFFTASVFSGALSGLLAGAITGNMEGVQGIRGWRWLYLIEGCCTIAFAICLKFSLLDFPESSKRLCLGERQLAVVRMLHDRQTTVARHSLKLTHWQAIKAALAARTYIFIILFVMDLGSCTISYFIPTIVKSMGYTSVMAQYMTIPIWMVGAVFLVILSYTADATGDRRWHITGCLDLSFICTIVCVTVGNAKVQYAMLCFYIAGLYTALPLILNWTSEVISLPAEKRAVVVALVNSIGNLSAVYGSRLWPVGDGPNFIKGLATTGAFTGFGALLAASIPILLKFLPTEGRTKAERRILEQEEVVLGETDAAART
;
A
#
# COMPACT_ATOMS: atom_id res chain seq x y z
N MET A 1 12.23 4.62 -1.74
CA MET A 1 12.11 3.18 -2.04
C MET A 1 10.70 2.85 -1.63
N ASN A 2 9.93 2.07 -2.39
CA ASN A 2 8.52 1.85 -2.02
C ASN A 2 8.40 1.26 -0.60
N ARG A 3 7.56 1.84 0.28
CA ARG A 3 7.37 1.36 1.67
C ARG A 3 6.99 -0.11 1.69
N GLU A 4 6.14 -0.54 0.77
CA GLU A 4 5.75 -1.95 0.64
C GLU A 4 6.93 -2.84 0.27
N LYS A 5 7.72 -2.42 -0.73
CA LYS A 5 8.93 -3.14 -1.15
C LYS A 5 10.00 -3.15 -0.06
N THR A 6 10.11 -2.09 0.72
CA THR A 6 11.01 -2.00 1.89
C THR A 6 10.56 -2.97 2.98
N THR A 7 9.26 -2.98 3.28
CA THR A 7 8.67 -3.91 4.25
C THR A 7 8.87 -5.37 3.81
N GLN A 8 8.64 -5.65 2.53
CA GLN A 8 8.88 -6.94 1.92
C GLN A 8 10.34 -7.38 2.09
N ILE A 9 11.31 -6.53 1.70
CA ILE A 9 12.73 -6.86 1.83
C ILE A 9 13.11 -7.09 3.30
N VAL A 10 12.60 -6.27 4.22
CA VAL A 10 12.90 -6.39 5.66
C VAL A 10 12.38 -7.69 6.25
N PHE A 11 11.17 -8.11 5.91
CA PHE A 11 10.62 -9.37 6.41
C PHE A 11 11.09 -10.59 5.63
N GLU A 12 10.98 -10.58 4.30
CA GLU A 12 11.23 -11.76 3.46
C GLU A 12 12.72 -11.98 3.17
N SER A 13 13.50 -10.91 2.93
CA SER A 13 14.92 -11.05 2.58
C SER A 13 15.84 -10.96 3.80
N LEU A 14 15.55 -10.06 4.74
CA LEU A 14 16.37 -9.82 5.93
C LEU A 14 15.91 -10.61 7.16
N GLY A 15 14.70 -11.20 7.13
CA GLY A 15 14.19 -12.04 8.22
C GLY A 15 13.98 -11.27 9.53
N ALA A 16 13.69 -9.97 9.47
CA ALA A 16 13.54 -9.16 10.68
C ALA A 16 12.31 -9.57 11.50
N PRO A 17 12.39 -9.69 12.83
CA PRO A 17 11.25 -10.10 13.66
C PRO A 17 10.16 -9.03 13.77
N ALA A 18 10.53 -7.76 13.62
CA ALA A 18 9.65 -6.62 13.67
C ALA A 18 10.21 -5.46 12.85
N PHE A 19 9.34 -4.61 12.31
CA PHE A 19 9.72 -3.48 11.48
C PHE A 19 8.87 -2.25 11.76
N TYR A 20 9.52 -1.08 11.83
CA TYR A 20 8.86 0.22 11.90
C TYR A 20 9.51 1.18 10.91
N LEU A 21 8.69 1.85 10.11
CA LEU A 21 9.14 2.88 9.18
C LEU A 21 8.60 4.24 9.59
N ALA A 22 9.52 5.16 9.90
CA ALA A 22 9.21 6.51 10.37
C ALA A 22 9.61 7.57 9.34
N LYS A 23 8.94 8.73 9.38
CA LYS A 23 9.31 9.89 8.58
C LYS A 23 10.48 10.64 9.21
N GLN A 24 11.51 10.93 8.43
CA GLN A 24 12.72 11.61 8.90
C GLN A 24 12.43 12.93 9.62
N SER A 25 11.56 13.77 9.06
CA SER A 25 11.20 15.07 9.65
C SER A 25 10.49 14.93 11.00
N VAL A 26 9.68 13.88 11.19
CA VAL A 26 9.04 13.61 12.49
C VAL A 26 10.09 13.18 13.51
N LEU A 27 11.03 12.32 13.11
CA LEU A 27 12.14 11.93 13.98
C LEU A 27 13.04 13.13 14.34
N ALA A 28 13.34 14.00 13.38
CA ALA A 28 14.14 15.20 13.62
C ALA A 28 13.47 16.14 14.62
N LEU A 29 12.14 16.24 14.61
CA LEU A 29 11.39 16.98 15.62
C LEU A 29 11.48 16.34 17.01
N TYR A 30 11.36 15.01 17.09
CA TYR A 30 11.51 14.29 18.35
C TYR A 30 12.91 14.42 18.95
N ALA A 31 13.96 14.50 18.13
CA ALA A 31 15.32 14.78 18.60
C ALA A 31 15.43 16.15 19.30
N SER A 32 14.56 17.11 18.96
CA SER A 32 14.46 18.40 19.64
C SER A 32 13.57 18.38 20.88
N GLY A 33 13.06 17.20 21.29
CA GLY A 33 12.17 17.04 22.46
C GLY A 33 10.76 17.60 22.26
N ARG A 34 10.28 17.69 21.01
CA ARG A 34 8.98 18.27 20.68
C ARG A 34 8.10 17.30 19.91
N ALA A 35 6.80 17.34 20.20
CA ALA A 35 5.78 16.60 19.46
C ALA A 35 5.10 17.45 18.37
N SER A 36 5.20 18.78 18.47
CA SER A 36 4.57 19.72 17.53
C SER A 36 5.53 20.81 17.11
N GLY A 37 5.53 21.16 15.83
CA GLY A 37 6.42 22.14 15.22
C GLY A 37 6.52 21.95 13.72
N ILE A 38 7.35 22.74 13.06
CA ILE A 38 7.62 22.59 11.63
C ILE A 38 9.10 22.31 11.42
N VAL A 39 9.40 21.29 10.63
CA VAL A 39 10.78 20.91 10.32
C VAL A 39 11.13 21.38 8.93
N PHE A 40 12.22 22.13 8.80
CA PHE A 40 12.85 22.41 7.50
C PHE A 40 13.99 21.42 7.31
N SER A 41 13.73 20.35 6.55
CA SER A 41 14.72 19.33 6.24
C SER A 41 15.38 19.65 4.90
N CYS A 42 16.70 19.87 4.89
CA CYS A 42 17.49 20.05 3.67
C CYS A 42 18.47 18.90 3.51
N GLY A 43 18.12 17.96 2.62
CA GLY A 43 18.92 16.78 2.32
C GLY A 43 19.90 16.98 1.16
N TYR A 44 20.44 15.87 0.65
CA TYR A 44 21.33 15.90 -0.52
C TYR A 44 20.60 16.33 -1.80
N GLY A 45 19.45 15.72 -2.12
CA GLY A 45 18.75 16.00 -3.39
C GLY A 45 17.67 17.09 -3.33
N GLN A 46 17.00 17.25 -2.19
CA GLN A 46 15.80 18.10 -2.07
C GLN A 46 15.62 18.63 -0.66
N SER A 47 14.74 19.62 -0.52
CA SER A 47 14.37 20.24 0.75
C SER A 47 12.86 20.25 0.98
N PHE A 48 12.46 20.12 2.24
CA PHE A 48 11.06 20.01 2.64
C PHE A 48 10.76 20.82 3.90
N ALA A 49 9.64 21.53 3.89
CA ALA A 49 8.99 22.08 5.07
C ALA A 49 7.84 21.15 5.47
N VAL A 50 8.00 20.46 6.60
CA VAL A 50 7.07 19.45 7.10
C VAL A 50 6.48 19.90 8.44
N PRO A 51 5.21 20.36 8.47
CA PRO A 51 4.53 20.69 9.71
C PRO A 51 4.07 19.41 10.40
N VAL A 52 4.30 19.35 11.71
CA VAL A 52 3.99 18.22 12.57
C VAL A 52 3.18 18.73 13.75
N TYR A 53 2.09 18.04 14.07
CA TYR A 53 1.22 18.37 15.19
C TYR A 53 0.92 17.10 15.97
N GLU A 54 1.25 17.09 17.27
CA GLU A 54 1.04 15.96 18.19
C GLU A 54 1.65 14.64 17.67
N GLY A 55 2.83 14.72 17.04
CA GLY A 55 3.54 13.58 16.47
C GLY A 55 3.12 13.22 15.04
N PHE A 56 2.14 13.93 14.47
CA PHE A 56 1.60 13.67 13.14
C PHE A 56 2.04 14.70 12.11
N ALA A 57 2.71 14.26 11.05
CA ALA A 57 3.03 15.12 9.92
C ALA A 57 1.77 15.48 9.10
N LEU A 58 1.46 16.77 9.02
CA LEU A 58 0.31 17.33 8.30
C LEU A 58 0.60 17.34 6.79
N GLN A 59 0.27 16.23 6.13
CA GLN A 59 0.62 15.98 4.72
C GLN A 59 0.12 17.06 3.75
N HIS A 60 -1.10 17.55 3.94
CA HIS A 60 -1.68 18.58 3.08
C HIS A 60 -0.90 19.91 3.10
N ALA A 61 -0.14 20.14 4.17
CA ALA A 61 0.62 21.35 4.41
C ALA A 61 2.12 21.20 4.12
N VAL A 62 2.60 20.01 3.72
CA VAL A 62 3.98 19.81 3.29
C VAL A 62 4.26 20.69 2.07
N SER A 63 5.41 21.37 2.09
CA SER A 63 5.88 22.17 0.98
C SER A 63 7.29 21.76 0.61
N ARG A 64 7.49 21.48 -0.66
CA ARG A 64 8.76 21.05 -1.25
C ARG A 64 9.48 22.24 -1.84
N LEU A 65 10.80 22.21 -1.72
CA LEU A 65 11.73 23.11 -2.40
C LEU A 65 12.71 22.22 -3.18
N ASP A 66 12.72 22.41 -4.49
CA ASP A 66 13.51 21.63 -5.47
C ASP A 66 14.99 22.05 -5.49
N ILE A 67 15.59 22.10 -4.30
CA ILE A 67 17.02 22.33 -4.10
C ILE A 67 17.50 21.48 -2.93
N GLY A 68 18.69 20.90 -3.06
CA GLY A 68 19.38 20.17 -2.01
C GLY A 68 20.87 20.48 -1.97
N GLY A 69 21.60 19.74 -1.15
CA GLY A 69 23.05 19.83 -1.05
C GLY A 69 23.80 19.53 -2.36
N CYS A 70 23.24 18.73 -3.27
CA CYS A 70 23.82 18.44 -4.59
C CYS A 70 23.82 19.70 -5.46
N ASP A 71 22.68 20.40 -5.55
CA ASP A 71 22.55 21.61 -6.37
C ASP A 71 23.49 22.72 -5.86
N LEU A 72 23.66 22.83 -4.55
CA LEU A 72 24.65 23.74 -3.96
C LEU A 72 26.09 23.33 -4.28
N THR A 73 26.37 22.03 -4.40
CA THR A 73 27.70 21.55 -4.80
C THR A 73 27.96 21.85 -6.27
N ASP A 74 26.96 21.63 -7.14
CA ASP A 74 27.05 21.92 -8.56
C ASP A 74 27.20 23.43 -8.81
N PHE A 75 26.49 24.25 -8.03
CA PHE A 75 26.63 25.71 -8.07
C PHE A 75 28.01 26.16 -7.60
N PHE A 76 28.53 25.59 -6.50
CA PHE A 76 29.89 25.84 -6.02
C PHE A 76 30.94 25.50 -7.08
N ASN A 77 30.85 24.31 -7.67
CA ASN A 77 31.78 23.85 -8.69
C ASN A 77 31.77 24.74 -9.94
N ARG A 78 30.60 25.28 -10.32
CA ARG A 78 30.50 26.23 -11.43
C ARG A 78 31.23 27.54 -11.14
N LEU A 79 31.03 28.11 -9.95
CA LEU A 79 31.68 29.37 -9.56
C LEU A 79 33.20 29.24 -9.45
N ILE A 80 33.69 28.13 -8.89
CA ILE A 80 35.13 27.84 -8.80
C ILE A 80 35.70 27.51 -10.18
N GLY A 81 34.95 26.78 -11.01
CA GLY A 81 35.37 26.39 -12.35
C GLY A 81 35.53 27.56 -13.32
N GLU A 82 34.71 28.61 -13.17
CA GLU A 82 34.86 29.86 -13.92
C GLU A 82 36.13 30.65 -13.57
N ARG A 83 36.70 30.44 -12.36
CA ARG A 83 37.87 31.18 -11.87
C ARG A 83 39.21 30.47 -12.07
N ALA A 84 39.28 29.14 -12.03
CA ALA A 84 40.60 28.47 -12.12
C ALA A 84 40.63 26.96 -12.44
N TYR A 85 39.54 26.19 -12.34
CA TYR A 85 39.63 24.71 -12.31
C TYR A 85 38.54 23.98 -13.10
N ALA A 86 38.88 23.28 -14.18
CA ALA A 86 37.93 22.42 -14.89
C ALA A 86 37.68 21.12 -14.11
N ILE A 87 36.69 21.14 -13.20
CA ILE A 87 36.21 19.96 -12.47
C ILE A 87 35.41 19.07 -13.44
N SER A 88 35.88 17.86 -13.71
CA SER A 88 35.28 16.97 -14.73
C SER A 88 35.07 15.52 -14.26
N THR A 89 35.68 15.10 -13.16
CA THR A 89 35.59 13.73 -12.64
C THR A 89 34.74 13.64 -11.35
N ASN A 90 34.18 12.46 -11.07
CA ASN A 90 33.37 12.22 -9.85
C ASN A 90 34.17 12.43 -8.55
N ALA A 91 35.49 12.24 -8.57
CA ALA A 91 36.37 12.49 -7.42
C ALA A 91 36.48 13.99 -7.11
N GLU A 92 36.67 14.82 -8.14
CA GLU A 92 36.75 16.27 -8.00
C GLU A 92 35.41 16.89 -7.54
N ILE A 93 34.27 16.29 -7.89
CA ILE A 93 32.94 16.70 -7.38
C ILE A 93 32.82 16.42 -5.87
N ALA A 94 33.37 15.30 -5.40
CA ALA A 94 33.38 14.95 -3.97
C ALA A 94 34.26 15.92 -3.17
N ASP A 95 35.42 16.29 -3.72
CA ASP A 95 36.32 17.30 -3.15
C ASP A 95 35.67 18.68 -3.09
N GLY A 96 34.94 19.08 -4.13
CA GLY A 96 34.12 20.29 -4.15
C GLY A 96 33.04 20.30 -3.07
N SER A 97 32.39 19.16 -2.82
CA SER A 97 31.41 19.03 -1.73
C SER A 97 32.04 19.21 -0.35
N LYS A 98 33.23 18.61 -0.13
CA LYS A 98 33.99 18.74 1.12
C LYS A 98 34.43 20.18 1.35
N CYS A 99 35.03 20.80 0.34
CA CYS A 99 35.43 22.21 0.37
C CYS A 99 34.24 23.09 0.77
N LYS A 100 33.12 22.99 0.04
CA LYS A 100 31.87 23.70 0.34
C LYS A 100 31.44 23.53 1.80
N THR A 101 31.47 22.31 2.35
CA THR A 101 31.03 22.09 3.74
C THR A 101 31.97 22.67 4.80
N GLU A 102 33.26 22.83 4.50
CA GLU A 102 34.26 23.34 5.45
C GLU A 102 34.41 24.87 5.38
N VAL A 103 34.32 25.46 4.17
CA VAL A 103 34.61 26.89 3.99
C VAL A 103 33.36 27.77 3.94
N CYS A 104 32.22 27.27 3.48
CA CYS A 104 31.03 28.11 3.26
C CYS A 104 30.29 28.46 4.57
N TYR A 105 29.62 29.61 4.57
CA TYR A 105 28.79 30.09 5.66
C TYR A 105 27.61 30.89 5.12
N VAL A 106 26.57 31.09 5.93
CA VAL A 106 25.40 31.90 5.55
C VAL A 106 25.53 33.28 6.18
N ALA A 107 25.48 34.32 5.35
CA ALA A 107 25.41 35.69 5.83
C ALA A 107 24.00 36.02 6.36
N GLU A 108 23.91 36.67 7.53
CA GLU A 108 22.64 37.13 8.10
C GLU A 108 21.94 38.16 7.19
N ASN A 109 22.71 39.04 6.56
CA ASN A 109 22.23 39.95 5.52
C ASN A 109 23.19 39.93 4.33
N TYR A 110 22.79 39.26 3.26
CA TYR A 110 23.59 39.08 2.05
C TYR A 110 24.06 40.40 1.43
N GLY A 111 23.17 41.39 1.29
CA GLY A 111 23.50 42.67 0.67
C GLY A 111 24.54 43.47 1.47
N ARG A 112 24.45 43.42 2.80
CA ARG A 112 25.42 44.07 3.69
C ARG A 112 26.79 43.40 3.62
N GLU A 113 26.84 42.08 3.57
CA GLU A 113 28.09 41.32 3.46
C GLU A 113 28.76 41.58 2.11
N LEU A 114 27.99 41.61 1.02
CA LEU A 114 28.49 41.93 -0.31
C LEU A 114 29.05 43.37 -0.39
N PHE A 115 28.36 44.33 0.23
CA PHE A 115 28.84 45.71 0.31
C PHE A 115 30.14 45.82 1.12
N ARG A 116 30.23 45.11 2.26
CA ARG A 116 31.44 45.05 3.09
C ARG A 116 32.66 44.58 2.29
N LEU A 117 32.49 43.55 1.45
CA LEU A 117 33.55 43.01 0.59
C LEU A 117 33.78 43.78 -0.71
N SER A 118 33.04 44.87 -0.93
CA SER A 118 33.30 45.81 -2.02
C SER A 118 34.27 46.93 -1.61
N ALA A 119 34.55 47.08 -0.31
CA ALA A 119 35.55 48.01 0.19
C ALA A 119 36.97 47.50 -0.07
N PRO A 120 37.91 48.37 -0.48
CA PRO A 120 39.29 47.95 -0.77
C PRO A 120 39.99 47.36 0.46
N GLY A 121 40.60 46.19 0.30
CA GLY A 121 41.35 45.49 1.35
C GLY A 121 40.55 44.50 2.21
N MET A 122 39.24 44.38 1.98
CA MET A 122 38.39 43.40 2.69
C MET A 122 38.29 42.11 1.87
N SER A 123 38.61 40.97 2.48
CA SER A 123 38.52 39.63 1.88
C SER A 123 38.04 38.64 2.94
N VAL A 124 37.24 37.66 2.53
CA VAL A 124 36.88 36.48 3.33
C VAL A 124 37.51 35.21 2.75
N GLU A 125 38.54 35.38 1.93
CA GLU A 125 39.28 34.31 1.29
C GLU A 125 39.79 33.30 2.32
N THR A 126 39.49 32.03 2.08
CA THR A 126 39.97 30.91 2.89
C THR A 126 40.62 29.90 1.96
N PRO A 127 41.89 29.54 2.20
CA PRO A 127 42.57 28.51 1.42
C PRO A 127 42.01 27.13 1.80
N PHE A 128 41.82 26.27 0.82
CA PHE A 128 41.46 24.86 0.99
C PHE A 128 42.42 23.99 0.19
N GLU A 129 43.06 23.03 0.86
CA GLU A 129 44.00 22.11 0.23
C GLU A 129 43.25 20.90 -0.36
N LEU A 130 43.41 20.70 -1.66
CA LEU A 130 42.93 19.51 -2.37
C LEU A 130 43.84 18.30 -2.10
N PRO A 131 43.35 17.07 -2.33
CA PRO A 131 44.16 15.86 -2.18
C PRO A 131 45.42 15.81 -3.06
N ASP A 132 45.47 16.60 -4.13
CA ASP A 132 46.62 16.75 -5.02
C ASP A 132 47.60 17.86 -4.59
N GLU A 133 47.50 18.31 -3.33
CA GLU A 133 48.30 19.37 -2.68
C GLU A 133 48.13 20.77 -3.27
N LYS A 134 47.13 20.97 -4.15
CA LYS A 134 46.83 22.29 -4.69
C LYS A 134 45.87 23.06 -3.79
N THR A 135 46.12 24.35 -3.64
CA THR A 135 45.32 25.21 -2.78
C THR A 135 44.29 25.97 -3.62
N VAL A 136 43.01 25.80 -3.29
CA VAL A 136 41.90 26.57 -3.85
C VAL A 136 41.55 27.69 -2.89
N HIS A 137 41.49 28.91 -3.41
CA HIS A 137 41.17 30.10 -2.65
C HIS A 137 39.70 30.48 -2.88
N VAL A 138 38.89 30.36 -1.84
CA VAL A 138 37.44 30.60 -1.90
C VAL A 138 37.13 31.88 -1.12
N ASP A 139 36.57 32.90 -1.78
CA ASP A 139 36.29 34.21 -1.19
C ASP A 139 34.78 34.46 -1.13
N LYS A 140 34.22 35.25 -2.05
CA LYS A 140 32.79 35.60 -2.04
C LYS A 140 31.89 34.37 -2.18
N GLU A 141 32.36 33.32 -2.84
CA GLU A 141 31.64 32.07 -3.07
C GLU A 141 31.24 31.40 -1.75
N ARG A 142 31.98 31.65 -0.66
CA ARG A 142 31.72 31.10 0.67
C ARG A 142 30.31 31.39 1.17
N PHE A 143 29.79 32.60 0.92
CA PHE A 143 28.43 32.98 1.32
C PHE A 143 27.45 33.09 0.15
N MET A 144 27.93 33.25 -1.09
CA MET A 144 27.06 33.22 -2.27
C MET A 144 26.44 31.83 -2.49
N VAL A 145 27.16 30.75 -2.22
CA VAL A 145 26.64 29.39 -2.47
C VAL A 145 25.48 29.05 -1.53
N PRO A 146 25.61 29.18 -0.20
CA PRO A 146 24.49 28.94 0.70
C PRO A 146 23.33 29.94 0.55
N GLU A 147 23.59 31.14 -0.01
CA GLU A 147 22.53 32.13 -0.30
C GLU A 147 21.47 31.59 -1.24
N ALA A 148 21.82 30.66 -2.13
CA ALA A 148 20.87 30.06 -3.05
C ALA A 148 19.73 29.29 -2.35
N LEU A 149 19.89 28.90 -1.08
CA LEU A 149 18.79 28.35 -0.27
C LEU A 149 17.72 29.40 0.07
N PHE A 150 18.10 30.68 0.12
CA PHE A 150 17.21 31.80 0.45
C PHE A 150 16.79 32.55 -0.83
N ASN A 151 17.65 32.63 -1.83
CA ASN A 151 17.40 33.28 -3.11
C ASN A 151 17.70 32.35 -4.29
N LEU A 152 16.68 31.63 -4.74
CA LEU A 152 16.80 30.62 -5.80
C LEU A 152 17.07 31.20 -7.20
N SER A 153 16.91 32.51 -7.39
CA SER A 153 17.24 33.18 -8.65
C SER A 153 18.73 33.04 -9.02
N MET A 154 19.60 32.74 -8.05
CA MET A 154 21.04 32.52 -8.27
C MET A 154 21.37 31.22 -9.02
N ILE A 155 20.49 30.21 -8.99
CA ILE A 155 20.71 28.89 -9.62
C ILE A 155 19.76 28.66 -10.81
N SER A 156 18.93 29.66 -11.18
CA SER A 156 17.96 29.67 -12.29
C SER A 156 16.55 29.14 -11.97
N PHE A 157 16.05 29.31 -10.74
CA PHE A 157 14.67 28.95 -10.38
C PHE A 157 13.85 30.18 -9.96
N GLU A 158 12.66 30.37 -10.57
CA GLU A 158 11.68 31.39 -10.19
C GLU A 158 10.81 30.92 -9.01
N ALA A 159 11.44 30.61 -7.88
CA ALA A 159 10.76 30.16 -6.67
C ALA A 159 11.29 30.87 -5.41
N GLY A 160 10.47 30.92 -4.36
CA GLY A 160 10.90 31.44 -3.06
C GLY A 160 11.81 30.43 -2.33
N GLY A 161 12.75 30.95 -1.53
CA GLY A 161 13.69 30.13 -0.74
C GLY A 161 13.08 29.39 0.45
N ALA A 162 13.97 28.96 1.35
CA ALA A 162 13.65 28.21 2.56
C ALA A 162 12.58 28.90 3.43
N HIS A 163 12.73 30.20 3.66
CA HIS A 163 11.82 31.02 4.46
C HIS A 163 10.42 31.12 3.83
N TYR A 164 10.33 31.34 2.52
CA TYR A 164 9.05 31.31 1.79
C TYR A 164 8.42 29.92 1.80
N THR A 165 9.21 28.86 1.67
CA THR A 165 8.71 27.47 1.70
C THR A 165 8.13 27.12 3.06
N LEU A 166 8.79 27.52 4.14
CA LEU A 166 8.27 27.42 5.51
C LEU A 166 6.98 28.21 5.69
N GLN A 167 6.95 29.47 5.28
CA GLN A 167 5.75 30.30 5.41
C GLN A 167 4.57 29.75 4.61
N ARG A 168 4.82 29.24 3.39
CA ARG A 168 3.82 28.57 2.55
C ARG A 168 3.28 27.29 3.21
N SER A 169 4.12 26.55 3.92
CA SER A 169 3.70 25.37 4.66
C SER A 169 2.84 25.74 5.88
N ILE A 170 3.25 26.76 6.64
CA ILE A 170 2.49 27.24 7.80
C ILE A 170 1.14 27.84 7.36
N SER A 171 1.08 28.56 6.24
CA SER A 171 -0.17 29.18 5.77
C SER A 171 -1.23 28.17 5.30
N LYS A 172 -0.81 26.96 4.91
CA LYS A 172 -1.71 25.84 4.59
C LYS A 172 -2.33 25.20 5.84
N CYS A 173 -1.78 25.45 7.03
CA CYS A 173 -2.27 24.91 8.30
C CYS A 173 -3.41 25.76 8.89
N ASP A 174 -4.18 25.19 9.80
CA ASP A 174 -5.26 25.90 10.51
C ASP A 174 -4.73 27.02 11.41
N ALA A 175 -5.51 28.09 11.56
CA ALA A 175 -5.07 29.31 12.27
C ALA A 175 -4.61 29.04 13.71
N GLU A 176 -5.24 28.08 14.40
CA GLU A 176 -4.94 27.72 15.79
C GLU A 176 -3.52 27.16 15.95
N ILE A 177 -3.05 26.38 14.98
CA ILE A 177 -1.73 25.72 15.04
C ILE A 177 -0.61 26.58 14.46
N ARG A 178 -0.90 27.59 13.63
CA ARG A 178 0.14 28.45 13.00
C ARG A 178 1.06 29.09 14.03
N ARG A 179 0.51 29.59 15.13
CA ARG A 179 1.28 30.20 16.21
C ARG A 179 2.26 29.19 16.82
N LEU A 180 1.82 27.96 17.05
CA LEU A 180 2.65 26.88 17.57
C LEU A 180 3.79 26.53 16.59
N LEU A 181 3.50 26.48 15.30
CA LEU A 181 4.50 26.18 14.27
C LEU A 181 5.58 27.28 14.17
N HIS A 182 5.17 28.55 14.22
CA HIS A 182 6.11 29.68 14.24
C HIS A 182 7.05 29.68 15.46
N GLN A 183 6.57 29.18 16.60
CA GLN A 183 7.36 29.07 17.82
C GLN A 183 8.25 27.81 17.88
N ASN A 184 8.10 26.88 16.93
CA ASN A 184 8.77 25.59 16.94
C ASN A 184 9.29 25.23 15.53
N ILE A 185 10.13 26.10 14.96
CA ILE A 185 10.80 25.83 13.69
C ILE A 185 12.09 25.07 13.97
N VAL A 186 12.27 23.89 13.38
CA VAL A 186 13.45 23.03 13.57
C VAL A 186 14.14 22.79 12.23
N PRO A 187 15.32 23.38 12.00
CA PRO A 187 16.18 23.02 10.87
C PRO A 187 16.77 21.61 11.06
N ALA A 188 16.78 20.82 9.98
CA ALA A 188 17.36 19.48 9.95
C ALA A 188 18.04 19.21 8.59
N GLY A 189 18.98 18.26 8.57
CA GLY A 189 19.71 17.85 7.37
C GLY A 189 21.04 18.58 7.17
N GLY A 190 21.88 18.03 6.29
CA GLY A 190 23.29 18.42 6.16
C GLY A 190 23.50 19.88 5.78
N SER A 191 22.73 20.42 4.85
CA SER A 191 22.90 21.80 4.38
C SER A 191 22.39 22.85 5.38
N THR A 192 21.75 22.45 6.48
CA THR A 192 21.39 23.36 7.58
C THR A 192 22.53 23.56 8.58
N LYS A 193 23.68 22.89 8.37
CA LYS A 193 24.89 23.01 9.22
C LYS A 193 25.74 24.23 8.93
N TYR A 194 25.48 24.98 7.85
CA TYR A 194 26.30 26.15 7.55
C TYR A 194 26.30 27.12 8.74
N PRO A 195 27.47 27.63 9.15
CA PRO A 195 27.54 28.68 10.16
C PRO A 195 26.66 29.87 9.75
N GLY A 196 25.84 30.40 10.66
CA GLY A 196 24.93 31.51 10.39
C GLY A 196 23.57 31.13 9.77
N PHE A 197 23.34 29.86 9.41
CA PHE A 197 22.06 29.43 8.83
C PHE A 197 20.86 29.72 9.75
N LEU A 198 21.00 29.42 11.05
CA LEU A 198 19.96 29.62 12.05
C LEU A 198 19.57 31.10 12.16
N GLU A 199 20.56 31.99 12.24
CA GLU A 199 20.32 33.43 12.42
C GLU A 199 19.74 34.06 11.16
N ARG A 200 20.23 33.66 9.98
CA ARG A 200 19.63 34.09 8.73
C ARG A 200 18.18 33.63 8.60
N LEU A 201 17.90 32.36 8.91
CA LEU A 201 16.53 31.84 8.83
C LEU A 201 15.61 32.58 9.80
N ARG A 202 16.09 32.87 11.02
CA ARG A 202 15.35 33.67 12.00
C ARG A 202 15.09 35.09 11.48
N TYR A 203 16.11 35.75 10.93
CA TYR A 203 16.00 37.08 10.35
C TYR A 203 14.91 37.14 9.24
N GLU A 204 14.93 36.18 8.31
CA GLU A 204 13.93 36.12 7.23
C GLU A 204 12.53 35.78 7.75
N MET A 205 12.40 34.85 8.70
CA MET A 205 11.10 34.51 9.26
C MET A 205 10.49 35.68 10.05
N VAL A 206 11.30 36.52 10.70
CA VAL A 206 10.84 37.75 11.36
C VAL A 206 10.47 38.82 10.33
N SER A 207 11.21 38.95 9.23
CA SER A 207 10.96 39.98 8.21
C SER A 207 9.65 39.77 7.44
N ILE A 208 9.29 38.52 7.14
CA ILE A 208 8.08 38.18 6.37
C ILE A 208 6.81 38.04 7.22
N ASN A 209 6.92 38.07 8.54
CA ASN A 209 5.79 37.92 9.46
C ASN A 209 5.47 39.23 10.20
N PRO A 210 4.22 39.42 10.65
CA PRO A 210 3.86 40.60 11.46
C PRO A 210 4.72 40.70 12.73
N PRO A 211 5.02 41.92 13.23
CA PRO A 211 5.81 42.11 14.45
C PRO A 211 5.21 41.45 15.71
N SER A 212 3.91 41.12 15.70
CA SER A 212 3.22 40.39 16.76
C SER A 212 3.45 38.88 16.73
N ALA A 213 4.03 38.33 15.66
CA ALA A 213 4.31 36.91 15.53
C ALA A 213 5.55 36.52 16.36
N SER A 214 5.37 35.58 17.28
CA SER A 214 6.45 35.00 18.07
C SER A 214 7.17 33.94 17.24
N ILE A 215 8.31 34.30 16.64
CA ILE A 215 9.14 33.41 15.84
C ILE A 215 10.26 32.81 16.69
N ASN A 216 10.40 31.48 16.66
CA ASN A 216 11.50 30.79 17.32
C ASN A 216 12.03 29.64 16.45
N VAL A 217 13.32 29.74 16.12
CA VAL A 217 14.08 28.75 15.36
C VAL A 217 15.00 28.02 16.33
N ILE A 218 14.85 26.71 16.42
CA ILE A 218 15.48 25.87 17.43
C ILE A 218 16.77 25.30 16.86
N SER A 219 17.88 25.48 17.60
CA SER A 219 19.14 24.84 17.25
C SER A 219 19.16 23.37 17.65
N SER A 220 19.73 22.53 16.79
CA SER A 220 20.08 21.15 17.10
C SER A 220 21.61 21.04 17.20
N PRO A 221 22.18 20.26 18.14
CA PRO A 221 23.63 20.08 18.25
C PRO A 221 24.27 19.56 16.95
N ASP A 222 23.60 18.65 16.25
CA ASP A 222 24.01 18.19 14.91
C ASP A 222 22.77 17.99 14.02
N PRO A 223 22.36 19.02 13.25
CA PRO A 223 21.18 18.96 12.40
C PRO A 223 21.19 17.80 11.39
N SER A 224 22.38 17.34 10.97
CA SER A 224 22.53 16.23 10.02
C SER A 224 22.13 14.87 10.61
N LYS A 225 22.24 14.73 11.94
CA LYS A 225 21.94 13.49 12.66
C LYS A 225 20.60 13.54 13.38
N SER A 226 19.87 14.66 13.34
CA SER A 226 18.61 14.83 14.06
C SER A 226 17.61 13.70 13.80
N ALA A 227 17.43 13.27 12.54
CA ALA A 227 16.52 12.16 12.22
C ALA A 227 16.99 10.83 12.83
N TRP A 228 18.30 10.56 12.80
CA TRP A 228 18.87 9.34 13.37
C TRP A 228 18.79 9.31 14.89
N VAL A 229 19.13 10.44 15.54
CA VAL A 229 18.98 10.62 16.99
C VAL A 229 17.52 10.44 17.40
N GLY A 230 16.58 11.04 16.67
CA GLY A 230 15.16 10.86 16.92
C GLY A 230 14.71 9.41 16.76
N GLY A 231 15.21 8.70 15.76
CA GLY A 231 14.99 7.27 15.58
C GLY A 231 15.49 6.44 16.77
N SER A 232 16.71 6.73 17.26
CA SER A 232 17.29 6.09 18.44
C SER A 232 16.46 6.33 19.71
N VAL A 233 16.00 7.56 19.92
CA VAL A 233 15.12 7.91 21.05
C VAL A 233 13.80 7.14 20.96
N VAL A 234 13.15 7.17 19.79
CA VAL A 234 11.86 6.47 19.57
C VAL A 234 12.00 4.96 19.73
N ALA A 235 13.05 4.36 19.18
CA ALA A 235 13.32 2.93 19.30
C ALA A 235 13.59 2.47 20.74
N SER A 236 14.04 3.39 21.59
CA SER A 236 14.32 3.14 23.01
C SER A 236 13.10 3.32 23.93
N LEU A 237 11.96 3.79 23.40
CA LEU A 237 10.74 3.93 24.19
C LEU A 237 10.17 2.56 24.56
N SER A 238 9.65 2.43 25.79
CA SER A 238 8.99 1.19 26.24
C SER A 238 7.78 0.81 25.37
N THR A 239 7.14 1.79 24.75
CA THR A 239 6.00 1.63 23.83
C THR A 239 6.41 1.35 22.38
N PHE A 240 7.71 1.34 22.04
CA PHE A 240 8.18 1.15 20.67
C PHE A 240 7.76 -0.19 20.07
N LYS A 241 7.73 -1.23 20.91
CA LYS A 241 7.29 -2.56 20.51
C LYS A 241 5.86 -2.57 19.98
N ASP A 242 4.98 -1.74 20.55
CA ASP A 242 3.58 -1.61 20.13
C ASP A 242 3.41 -0.81 18.84
N MET A 243 4.46 -0.10 18.39
CA MET A 243 4.47 0.64 17.14
C MET A 243 5.03 -0.15 15.96
N CYS A 244 5.66 -1.29 16.21
CA CYS A 244 6.26 -2.11 15.16
C CYS A 244 5.23 -3.08 14.57
N ILE A 245 5.33 -3.32 13.27
CA ILE A 245 4.66 -4.45 12.63
C ILE A 245 5.50 -5.68 12.92
N SER A 246 4.89 -6.76 13.40
CA SER A 246 5.58 -8.04 13.59
C SER A 246 5.58 -8.88 12.31
N ALA A 247 6.57 -9.77 12.17
CA ALA A 247 6.59 -10.74 11.07
C ALA A 247 5.31 -11.61 11.05
N GLN A 248 4.76 -11.92 12.22
CA GLN A 248 3.51 -12.66 12.34
C GLN A 248 2.33 -11.90 11.74
N GLU A 249 2.16 -10.61 12.07
CA GLU A 249 1.10 -9.78 11.52
C GLU A 249 1.23 -9.62 9.99
N TYR A 250 2.45 -9.55 9.48
CA TYR A 250 2.72 -9.49 8.04
C TYR A 250 2.22 -10.76 7.31
N GLU A 251 2.47 -11.94 7.87
CA GLU A 251 2.04 -13.21 7.28
C GLU A 251 0.53 -13.53 7.44
N GLU A 252 -0.14 -12.93 8.41
CA GLU A 252 -1.52 -13.32 8.77
C GLU A 252 -2.60 -12.87 7.76
N THR A 253 -2.33 -11.89 6.90
CA THR A 253 -3.35 -11.35 5.98
C THR A 253 -3.79 -12.36 4.91
N GLY A 254 -2.84 -13.09 4.30
CA GLY A 254 -3.14 -14.17 3.34
C GLY A 254 -3.80 -15.37 4.02
N LYS A 255 -3.31 -15.77 5.20
CA LYS A 255 -3.87 -16.84 6.03
C LYS A 255 -5.35 -16.58 6.39
N ARG A 256 -5.71 -15.35 6.78
CA ARG A 256 -7.10 -14.96 7.11
C ARG A 256 -8.04 -15.08 5.90
N PHE A 257 -7.57 -14.68 4.71
CA PHE A 257 -8.35 -14.79 3.48
C PHE A 257 -8.57 -16.26 3.07
N SER A 258 -7.54 -17.10 3.18
CA SER A 258 -7.63 -18.54 2.89
C SER A 258 -8.56 -19.27 3.86
N ILE A 259 -8.50 -18.96 5.17
CA ILE A 259 -9.41 -19.54 6.18
C ILE A 259 -10.87 -19.18 5.87
N PHE A 260 -11.16 -17.93 5.50
CA PHE A 260 -12.51 -17.47 5.17
C PHE A 260 -13.11 -18.24 3.99
N PHE A 261 -12.35 -18.42 2.89
CA PHE A 261 -12.84 -19.17 1.73
C PHE A 261 -12.88 -20.67 1.96
N THR A 262 -11.98 -21.22 2.78
CA THR A 262 -12.01 -22.63 3.17
C THR A 262 -13.31 -22.97 3.91
N ALA A 263 -13.79 -22.07 4.77
CA ALA A 263 -15.09 -22.25 5.44
C ALA A 263 -16.26 -22.35 4.45
N SER A 264 -16.23 -21.63 3.32
CA SER A 264 -17.27 -21.73 2.27
C SER A 264 -17.35 -23.12 1.63
N VAL A 265 -16.21 -23.78 1.42
CA VAL A 265 -16.14 -25.11 0.82
C VAL A 265 -16.60 -26.18 1.81
N PHE A 266 -16.21 -26.06 3.08
CA PHE A 266 -16.71 -26.92 4.16
C PHE A 266 -18.22 -26.80 4.35
N SER A 267 -18.80 -25.61 4.16
CA SER A 267 -20.24 -25.41 4.18
C SER A 267 -20.96 -26.26 3.12
N GLY A 268 -20.39 -26.37 1.91
CA GLY A 268 -20.92 -27.24 0.85
C GLY A 268 -20.96 -28.72 1.25
N ALA A 269 -19.91 -29.20 1.92
CA ALA A 269 -19.87 -30.58 2.44
C ALA A 269 -20.94 -30.82 3.53
N LEU A 270 -21.07 -29.89 4.48
CA LEU A 270 -22.09 -29.97 5.54
C LEU A 270 -23.52 -29.89 4.99
N SER A 271 -23.75 -29.05 3.97
CA SER A 271 -25.04 -28.96 3.28
C SER A 271 -25.41 -30.27 2.60
N GLY A 272 -24.47 -30.93 1.92
CA GLY A 272 -24.69 -32.26 1.32
C GLY A 272 -25.07 -33.34 2.34
N LEU A 273 -24.40 -33.32 3.51
CA LEU A 273 -24.68 -34.23 4.62
C LEU A 273 -26.09 -34.02 5.19
N LEU A 274 -26.45 -32.76 5.48
CA LEU A 274 -27.77 -32.39 6.00
C LEU A 274 -28.87 -32.71 4.98
N ALA A 275 -28.66 -32.38 3.70
CA ALA A 275 -29.60 -32.67 2.63
C ALA A 275 -29.86 -34.17 2.48
N GLY A 276 -28.81 -35.00 2.51
CA GLY A 276 -28.94 -36.46 2.47
C GLY A 276 -29.69 -37.01 3.69
N ALA A 277 -29.37 -36.53 4.89
CA ALA A 277 -30.00 -37.00 6.13
C ALA A 277 -31.49 -36.65 6.21
N ILE A 278 -31.84 -35.41 5.84
CA ILE A 278 -33.22 -34.92 5.91
C ILE A 278 -34.07 -35.57 4.80
N THR A 279 -33.60 -35.57 3.55
CA THR A 279 -34.38 -36.13 2.44
C THR A 279 -34.51 -37.66 2.51
N GLY A 280 -33.57 -38.35 3.16
CA GLY A 280 -33.66 -39.79 3.39
C GLY A 280 -34.62 -40.19 4.51
N ASN A 281 -34.71 -39.40 5.59
CA ASN A 281 -35.42 -39.79 6.81
C ASN A 281 -36.73 -39.04 7.05
N MET A 282 -36.98 -37.93 6.35
CA MET A 282 -38.14 -37.06 6.60
C MET A 282 -39.16 -37.01 5.45
N GLU A 283 -39.07 -37.92 4.48
CA GLU A 283 -40.07 -38.02 3.42
C GLU A 283 -41.41 -38.50 3.97
N GLY A 284 -42.47 -37.71 3.77
CA GLY A 284 -43.83 -38.06 4.22
C GLY A 284 -44.08 -37.83 5.71
N VAL A 285 -43.08 -37.39 6.48
CA VAL A 285 -43.24 -37.03 7.89
C VAL A 285 -44.23 -35.86 8.00
N GLN A 286 -45.30 -36.06 8.77
CA GLN A 286 -46.44 -35.15 8.88
C GLN A 286 -47.09 -34.79 7.53
N GLY A 287 -47.01 -35.68 6.53
CA GLY A 287 -47.58 -35.43 5.20
C GLY A 287 -46.79 -34.42 4.35
N ILE A 288 -45.57 -34.05 4.78
CA ILE A 288 -44.72 -33.06 4.12
C ILE A 288 -43.61 -33.80 3.34
N ARG A 289 -43.31 -33.34 2.12
CA ARG A 289 -42.18 -33.86 1.32
C ARG A 289 -40.84 -33.44 1.94
N GLY A 290 -39.83 -34.31 1.91
CA GLY A 290 -38.55 -34.12 2.59
C GLY A 290 -37.79 -32.85 2.18
N TRP A 291 -37.94 -32.39 0.94
CA TRP A 291 -37.33 -31.14 0.49
C TRP A 291 -37.89 -29.88 1.20
N ARG A 292 -39.14 -29.92 1.70
CA ARG A 292 -39.71 -28.82 2.49
C ARG A 292 -39.14 -28.81 3.90
N TRP A 293 -38.92 -29.99 4.47
CA TRP A 293 -38.24 -30.14 5.76
C TRP A 293 -36.82 -29.61 5.72
N LEU A 294 -36.12 -29.78 4.59
CA LEU A 294 -34.80 -29.19 4.37
C LEU A 294 -34.81 -27.67 4.60
N TYR A 295 -35.71 -26.96 3.92
CA TYR A 295 -35.84 -25.50 4.06
C TYR A 295 -36.25 -25.06 5.48
N LEU A 296 -37.14 -25.81 6.14
CA LEU A 296 -37.59 -25.50 7.50
C LEU A 296 -36.44 -25.65 8.50
N ILE A 297 -35.73 -26.78 8.47
CA ILE A 297 -34.65 -27.08 9.42
C ILE A 297 -33.46 -26.15 9.20
N GLU A 298 -32.99 -26.00 7.96
CA GLU A 298 -31.88 -25.10 7.65
C GLU A 298 -32.22 -23.64 7.98
N GLY A 299 -33.46 -23.20 7.66
CA GLY A 299 -33.95 -21.87 8.01
C GLY A 299 -33.99 -21.62 9.51
N CYS A 300 -34.58 -22.55 10.29
CA CYS A 300 -34.63 -22.44 11.75
C CYS A 300 -33.24 -22.44 12.39
N CYS A 301 -32.32 -23.31 11.94
CA CYS A 301 -30.94 -23.34 12.44
C CYS A 301 -30.21 -22.03 12.14
N THR A 302 -30.42 -21.46 10.94
CA THR A 302 -29.82 -20.18 10.54
C THR A 302 -30.33 -19.04 11.41
N ILE A 303 -31.64 -18.97 11.69
CA ILE A 303 -32.23 -17.95 12.57
C ILE A 303 -31.67 -18.08 13.99
N ALA A 304 -31.60 -19.31 14.54
CA ALA A 304 -31.05 -19.56 15.86
C ALA A 304 -29.58 -19.13 15.96
N PHE A 305 -28.79 -19.46 14.94
CA PHE A 305 -27.38 -19.05 14.88
C PHE A 305 -27.23 -17.53 14.75
N ALA A 306 -28.06 -16.87 13.95
CA ALA A 306 -28.07 -15.40 13.83
C ALA A 306 -28.40 -14.70 15.16
N ILE A 307 -29.36 -15.24 15.92
CA ILE A 307 -29.68 -14.75 17.27
C ILE A 307 -28.47 -14.95 18.19
N CYS A 308 -27.81 -16.12 18.16
CA CYS A 308 -26.61 -16.37 18.95
C CYS A 308 -25.45 -15.42 18.56
N LEU A 309 -25.22 -15.17 17.27
CA LEU A 309 -24.19 -14.25 16.79
C LEU A 309 -24.43 -12.82 17.26
N LYS A 310 -25.68 -12.34 17.31
CA LYS A 310 -26.02 -11.03 17.89
C LYS A 310 -25.50 -10.89 19.32
N PHE A 311 -25.49 -11.99 20.08
CA PHE A 311 -24.96 -12.01 21.43
C PHE A 311 -23.49 -12.39 21.50
N SER A 312 -22.88 -13.08 20.55
CA SER A 312 -21.46 -13.50 20.64
C SER A 312 -20.49 -12.54 19.98
N LEU A 313 -20.88 -11.89 18.87
CA LEU A 313 -20.01 -11.00 18.11
C LEU A 313 -19.82 -9.67 18.87
N LEU A 314 -18.57 -9.24 19.01
CA LEU A 314 -18.23 -7.98 19.65
C LEU A 314 -18.53 -6.81 18.70
N ASP A 315 -19.15 -5.75 19.21
CA ASP A 315 -19.22 -4.47 18.51
C ASP A 315 -17.84 -3.81 18.41
N PHE A 316 -17.76 -2.69 17.68
CA PHE A 316 -16.52 -1.90 17.57
C PHE A 316 -15.83 -1.71 18.93
N PRO A 317 -14.49 -1.75 19.00
CA PRO A 317 -13.77 -1.72 20.28
C PRO A 317 -14.12 -0.52 21.18
N GLU A 318 -14.49 0.62 20.58
CA GLU A 318 -14.93 1.82 21.30
C GLU A 318 -16.29 1.65 21.98
N SER A 319 -17.21 0.90 21.36
CA SER A 319 -18.58 0.69 21.85
C SER A 319 -18.79 -0.64 22.58
N SER A 320 -17.86 -1.59 22.44
CA SER A 320 -17.97 -2.93 23.00
C SER A 320 -17.91 -2.94 24.51
N LYS A 321 -19.01 -3.31 25.17
CA LYS A 321 -19.08 -3.39 26.63
C LYS A 321 -18.29 -4.55 27.26
N ARG A 322 -17.81 -5.49 26.44
CA ARG A 322 -17.15 -6.73 26.89
C ARG A 322 -15.65 -6.64 27.04
N LEU A 323 -15.01 -5.68 26.40
CA LEU A 323 -13.58 -5.41 26.56
C LEU A 323 -13.35 -4.62 27.85
N CYS A 324 -12.28 -4.94 28.58
CA CYS A 324 -11.81 -4.12 29.71
C CYS A 324 -11.33 -2.75 29.21
N LEU A 325 -11.30 -1.72 30.07
CA LEU A 325 -10.83 -0.38 29.70
C LEU A 325 -9.43 -0.39 29.06
N GLY A 326 -8.50 -1.18 29.60
CA GLY A 326 -7.16 -1.34 29.03
C GLY A 326 -7.16 -2.05 27.67
N GLU A 327 -8.01 -3.07 27.49
CA GLU A 327 -8.15 -3.77 26.20
C GLU A 327 -8.84 -2.93 25.14
N ARG A 328 -9.81 -2.08 25.53
CA ARG A 328 -10.43 -1.11 24.63
C ARG A 328 -9.42 -0.08 24.18
N GLN A 329 -8.66 0.49 25.11
CA GLN A 329 -7.61 1.45 24.77
C GLN A 329 -6.55 0.80 23.87
N LEU A 330 -6.12 -0.43 24.15
CA LEU A 330 -5.19 -1.16 23.30
C LEU A 330 -5.78 -1.47 21.92
N ALA A 331 -7.04 -1.90 21.83
CA ALA A 331 -7.72 -2.19 20.57
C ALA A 331 -7.96 -0.92 19.75
N VAL A 332 -8.30 0.20 20.40
CA VAL A 332 -8.42 1.52 19.78
C VAL A 332 -7.06 2.03 19.32
N VAL A 333 -6.00 1.87 20.11
CA VAL A 333 -4.62 2.22 19.73
C VAL A 333 -4.15 1.35 18.57
N ARG A 334 -4.39 0.04 18.57
CA ARG A 334 -4.10 -0.86 17.44
C ARG A 334 -4.91 -0.48 16.21
N MET A 335 -6.20 -0.18 16.34
CA MET A 335 -7.02 0.31 15.23
C MET A 335 -6.58 1.68 14.73
N LEU A 336 -6.11 2.56 15.62
CA LEU A 336 -5.54 3.87 15.28
C LEU A 336 -4.16 3.71 14.66
N HIS A 337 -3.40 2.68 15.02
CA HIS A 337 -2.10 2.32 14.47
C HIS A 337 -2.23 1.65 13.09
N ASP A 338 -3.17 0.72 12.92
CA ASP A 338 -3.62 0.19 11.62
C ASP A 338 -4.28 1.28 10.77
N ARG A 339 -5.01 2.20 11.41
CA ARG A 339 -5.42 3.43 10.74
C ARG A 339 -4.21 4.29 10.44
N GLN A 340 -3.16 4.41 11.23
CA GLN A 340 -1.97 5.21 10.91
C GLN A 340 -1.16 4.60 9.76
N THR A 341 -1.07 3.27 9.62
CA THR A 341 -0.52 2.63 8.41
C THR A 341 -1.41 2.90 7.19
N THR A 342 -2.71 3.12 7.39
CA THR A 342 -3.70 3.44 6.34
C THR A 342 -3.94 4.96 6.11
N VAL A 343 -3.64 5.82 7.09
CA VAL A 343 -3.88 7.28 7.14
C VAL A 343 -2.59 8.03 6.81
N ALA A 344 -1.42 7.49 7.17
CA ALA A 344 -0.16 7.90 6.54
C ALA A 344 -0.14 7.56 5.02
N ARG A 345 -1.04 6.67 4.56
CA ARG A 345 -1.25 6.31 3.14
C ARG A 345 -2.18 7.25 2.38
N HIS A 346 -3.04 8.05 3.02
CA HIS A 346 -4.07 8.81 2.30
C HIS A 346 -4.46 10.13 2.97
N SER A 347 -3.72 11.21 2.69
CA SER A 347 -4.16 12.59 2.99
C SER A 347 -5.19 13.14 1.99
N LEU A 348 -5.37 12.47 0.85
CA LEU A 348 -6.41 12.73 -0.13
C LEU A 348 -7.16 11.44 -0.39
N LYS A 349 -8.37 11.32 0.16
CA LYS A 349 -9.29 10.24 -0.19
C LYS A 349 -9.99 10.57 -1.50
N LEU A 350 -10.17 9.59 -2.38
CA LEU A 350 -11.11 9.74 -3.47
C LEU A 350 -12.52 9.84 -2.89
N THR A 351 -13.32 10.78 -3.37
CA THR A 351 -14.76 10.73 -3.07
C THR A 351 -15.35 9.44 -3.65
N HIS A 352 -16.46 8.95 -3.09
CA HIS A 352 -17.08 7.71 -3.58
C HIS A 352 -17.28 7.70 -5.10
N TRP A 353 -17.70 8.84 -5.67
CA TRP A 353 -17.89 8.97 -7.12
C TRP A 353 -16.58 8.98 -7.91
N GLN A 354 -15.52 9.59 -7.38
CA GLN A 354 -14.20 9.56 -7.99
C GLN A 354 -13.60 8.16 -7.95
N ALA A 355 -13.79 7.42 -6.85
CA ALA A 355 -13.38 6.03 -6.71
C ALA A 355 -14.09 5.13 -7.74
N ILE A 356 -15.40 5.30 -7.93
CA ILE A 356 -16.16 4.59 -8.97
C ILE A 356 -15.61 4.88 -10.37
N LYS A 357 -15.40 6.16 -10.71
CA LYS A 357 -14.83 6.52 -12.01
C LYS A 357 -13.42 5.97 -12.22
N ALA A 358 -12.59 5.98 -11.18
CA ALA A 358 -11.24 5.41 -11.24
C ALA A 358 -11.25 3.88 -11.36
N ALA A 359 -12.24 3.21 -10.77
CA ALA A 359 -12.42 1.77 -10.85
C ALA A 359 -12.79 1.29 -12.27
N LEU A 360 -13.38 2.13 -13.13
CA LEU A 360 -13.70 1.82 -14.53
C LEU A 360 -12.47 1.91 -15.46
N ALA A 361 -11.35 1.33 -15.03
CA ALA A 361 -10.10 1.25 -15.77
C ALA A 361 -10.04 -0.03 -16.62
N ALA A 362 -9.28 0.01 -17.73
CA ALA A 362 -9.08 -1.16 -18.61
C ALA A 362 -8.58 -2.41 -17.86
N ARG A 363 -7.70 -2.21 -16.88
CA ARG A 363 -7.16 -3.29 -16.01
C ARG A 363 -8.25 -3.98 -15.20
N THR A 364 -9.24 -3.24 -14.71
CA THR A 364 -10.39 -3.79 -13.99
C THR A 364 -11.20 -4.73 -14.86
N TYR A 365 -11.42 -4.38 -16.12
CA TYR A 365 -12.21 -5.22 -17.05
C TYR A 365 -11.55 -6.56 -17.34
N ILE A 366 -10.22 -6.64 -17.36
CA ILE A 366 -9.50 -7.91 -17.51
C ILE A 366 -9.84 -8.85 -16.34
N PHE A 367 -9.79 -8.34 -15.10
CA PHE A 367 -10.13 -9.13 -13.92
C PHE A 367 -11.63 -9.44 -13.82
N ILE A 368 -12.51 -8.54 -14.27
CA ILE A 368 -13.94 -8.83 -14.42
C ILE A 368 -14.14 -10.02 -15.36
N ILE A 369 -13.52 -10.00 -16.54
CA ILE A 369 -13.67 -11.08 -17.52
C ILE A 369 -13.14 -12.38 -16.93
N LEU A 370 -11.92 -12.38 -16.36
CA LEU A 370 -11.33 -13.57 -15.74
C LEU A 370 -12.25 -14.16 -14.65
N PHE A 371 -12.76 -13.31 -13.76
CA PHE A 371 -13.63 -13.74 -12.67
C PHE A 371 -15.00 -14.22 -13.17
N VAL A 372 -15.55 -13.62 -14.24
CA VAL A 372 -16.79 -14.09 -14.87
C VAL A 372 -16.60 -15.47 -15.53
N MET A 373 -15.44 -15.75 -16.13
CA MET A 373 -15.15 -17.08 -16.70
C MET A 373 -15.09 -18.16 -15.62
N ASP A 374 -14.43 -17.88 -14.50
CA ASP A 374 -14.30 -18.81 -13.38
C ASP A 374 -15.63 -19.00 -12.62
N LEU A 375 -16.25 -17.90 -12.16
CA LEU A 375 -17.51 -17.96 -11.43
C LEU A 375 -18.68 -18.45 -12.32
N GLY A 376 -18.64 -18.16 -13.62
CA GLY A 376 -19.56 -18.74 -14.60
C GLY A 376 -19.48 -20.26 -14.67
N SER A 377 -18.28 -20.81 -14.51
CA SER A 377 -18.04 -22.25 -14.47
C SER A 377 -18.50 -22.88 -13.15
N CYS A 378 -18.45 -22.13 -12.04
CA CYS A 378 -18.94 -22.57 -10.73
C CYS A 378 -20.46 -22.83 -10.68
N THR A 379 -21.23 -22.43 -11.70
CA THR A 379 -22.68 -22.68 -11.80
C THR A 379 -23.05 -24.16 -11.86
N ILE A 380 -22.10 -25.05 -12.19
CA ILE A 380 -22.27 -26.51 -12.07
C ILE A 380 -22.68 -26.92 -10.64
N SER A 381 -22.25 -26.18 -9.61
CA SER A 381 -22.50 -26.49 -8.20
C SER A 381 -23.99 -26.64 -7.87
N TYR A 382 -24.85 -25.90 -8.57
CA TYR A 382 -26.31 -25.97 -8.43
C TYR A 382 -26.90 -27.31 -8.88
N PHE A 383 -26.18 -28.03 -9.74
CA PHE A 383 -26.66 -29.23 -10.42
C PHE A 383 -25.85 -30.48 -10.08
N ILE A 384 -24.85 -30.40 -9.18
CA ILE A 384 -24.02 -31.55 -8.79
C ILE A 384 -24.88 -32.76 -8.37
N PRO A 385 -25.88 -32.66 -7.46
CA PRO A 385 -26.68 -33.82 -7.09
C PRO A 385 -27.43 -34.44 -8.28
N THR A 386 -27.91 -33.60 -9.21
CA THR A 386 -28.60 -34.04 -10.43
C THR A 386 -27.65 -34.78 -11.38
N ILE A 387 -26.44 -34.26 -11.56
CA ILE A 387 -25.38 -34.87 -12.37
C ILE A 387 -24.93 -36.20 -11.76
N VAL A 388 -24.72 -36.25 -10.44
CA VAL A 388 -24.36 -37.51 -9.76
C VAL A 388 -25.51 -38.52 -9.83
N LYS A 389 -26.78 -38.08 -9.76
CA LYS A 389 -27.92 -38.96 -9.92
C LYS A 389 -27.99 -39.59 -11.31
N SER A 390 -27.61 -38.89 -12.38
CA SER A 390 -27.57 -39.47 -13.73
C SER A 390 -26.51 -40.56 -13.90
N MET A 391 -25.52 -40.60 -13.00
CA MET A 391 -24.47 -41.63 -12.95
C MET A 391 -24.95 -42.95 -12.30
N GLY A 392 -26.24 -43.05 -11.94
CA GLY A 392 -26.85 -44.27 -11.39
C GLY A 392 -27.00 -44.29 -9.87
N TYR A 393 -26.66 -43.20 -9.17
CA TYR A 393 -26.87 -43.09 -7.73
C TYR A 393 -28.33 -42.76 -7.39
N THR A 394 -28.81 -43.24 -6.25
CA THR A 394 -30.14 -42.87 -5.73
C THR A 394 -30.20 -41.39 -5.35
N SER A 395 -31.40 -40.82 -5.24
CA SER A 395 -31.55 -39.39 -4.92
C SER A 395 -30.90 -38.98 -3.60
N VAL A 396 -30.92 -39.88 -2.60
CA VAL A 396 -30.29 -39.64 -1.29
C VAL A 396 -28.78 -39.83 -1.38
N MET A 397 -28.31 -40.90 -2.04
CA MET A 397 -26.88 -41.15 -2.18
C MET A 397 -26.19 -40.05 -3.00
N ALA A 398 -26.85 -39.51 -4.03
CA ALA A 398 -26.34 -38.40 -4.80
C ALA A 398 -26.06 -37.14 -3.95
N GLN A 399 -26.83 -36.91 -2.88
CA GLN A 399 -26.56 -35.82 -1.93
C GLN A 399 -25.29 -36.09 -1.10
N TYR A 400 -25.14 -37.30 -0.56
CA TYR A 400 -23.93 -37.68 0.18
C TYR A 400 -22.68 -37.67 -0.70
N MET A 401 -22.81 -38.03 -1.97
CA MET A 401 -21.71 -37.98 -2.95
C MET A 401 -21.27 -36.55 -3.30
N THR A 402 -21.92 -35.50 -2.80
CA THR A 402 -21.36 -34.14 -2.87
C THR A 402 -20.27 -33.90 -1.83
N ILE A 403 -20.26 -34.64 -0.71
CA ILE A 403 -19.29 -34.45 0.38
C ILE A 403 -17.85 -34.64 -0.11
N PRO A 404 -17.47 -35.74 -0.80
CA PRO A 404 -16.10 -35.92 -1.27
C PRO A 404 -15.66 -34.84 -2.26
N ILE A 405 -16.58 -34.36 -3.11
CA ILE A 405 -16.31 -33.29 -4.09
C ILE A 405 -15.83 -32.03 -3.35
N TRP A 406 -16.58 -31.60 -2.33
CA TRP A 406 -16.22 -30.43 -1.53
C TRP A 406 -14.98 -30.66 -0.67
N MET A 407 -14.79 -31.86 -0.10
CA MET A 407 -13.60 -32.16 0.71
C MET A 407 -12.30 -32.14 -0.11
N VAL A 408 -12.32 -32.68 -1.35
CA VAL A 408 -11.18 -32.57 -2.27
C VAL A 408 -10.92 -31.10 -2.60
N GLY A 409 -11.97 -30.32 -2.85
CA GLY A 409 -11.85 -28.87 -3.05
C GLY A 409 -11.22 -28.14 -1.86
N ALA A 410 -11.58 -28.49 -0.62
CA ALA A 410 -11.03 -27.87 0.57
C ALA A 410 -9.53 -28.14 0.71
N VAL A 411 -9.09 -29.38 0.44
CA VAL A 411 -7.67 -29.75 0.47
C VAL A 411 -6.87 -28.98 -0.59
N PHE A 412 -7.37 -28.93 -1.83
CA PHE A 412 -6.73 -28.18 -2.91
C PHE A 412 -6.65 -26.69 -2.60
N LEU A 413 -7.74 -26.11 -2.09
CA LEU A 413 -7.81 -24.70 -1.76
C LEU A 413 -6.78 -24.32 -0.70
N VAL A 414 -6.65 -25.11 0.38
CA VAL A 414 -5.67 -24.83 1.45
C VAL A 414 -4.25 -24.95 0.93
N ILE A 415 -3.93 -26.04 0.21
CA ILE A 415 -2.57 -26.29 -0.29
C ILE A 415 -2.17 -25.20 -1.30
N LEU A 416 -3.00 -24.94 -2.30
CA LEU A 416 -2.67 -24.01 -3.38
C LEU A 416 -2.75 -22.55 -2.95
N SER A 417 -3.59 -22.19 -1.98
CA SER A 417 -3.56 -20.86 -1.37
C SER A 417 -2.24 -20.65 -0.62
N TYR A 418 -1.81 -21.65 0.16
CA TYR A 418 -0.55 -21.58 0.90
C TYR A 418 0.64 -21.46 -0.05
N THR A 419 0.71 -22.27 -1.10
CA THR A 419 1.81 -22.19 -2.07
C THR A 419 1.78 -20.91 -2.90
N ALA A 420 0.59 -20.40 -3.26
CA ALA A 420 0.46 -19.13 -3.98
C ALA A 420 0.97 -17.95 -3.16
N ASP A 421 0.70 -17.95 -1.85
CA ASP A 421 1.22 -16.94 -0.94
C ASP A 421 2.74 -17.12 -0.73
N ALA A 422 3.22 -18.36 -0.61
CA ALA A 422 4.65 -18.65 -0.43
C ALA A 422 5.53 -18.30 -1.63
N THR A 423 5.03 -18.47 -2.87
CA THR A 423 5.79 -18.13 -4.08
C THR A 423 5.55 -16.70 -4.56
N GLY A 424 4.48 -16.04 -4.12
CA GLY A 424 4.02 -14.75 -4.65
C GLY A 424 3.51 -14.79 -6.09
N ASP A 425 3.56 -15.96 -6.76
CA ASP A 425 3.24 -16.13 -8.17
C ASP A 425 1.81 -16.64 -8.38
N ARG A 426 0.84 -15.73 -8.18
CA ARG A 426 -0.60 -16.04 -8.32
C ARG A 426 -1.01 -16.43 -9.74
N ARG A 427 -0.33 -15.90 -10.75
CA ARG A 427 -0.58 -16.18 -12.18
C ARG A 427 -0.61 -17.68 -12.45
N TRP A 428 0.46 -18.39 -12.11
CA TRP A 428 0.62 -19.81 -12.45
C TRP A 428 -0.28 -20.71 -11.61
N HIS A 429 -0.58 -20.32 -10.37
CA HIS A 429 -1.54 -21.03 -9.54
C HIS A 429 -2.96 -20.93 -10.12
N ILE A 430 -3.40 -19.74 -10.54
CA ILE A 430 -4.72 -19.54 -11.16
C ILE A 430 -4.80 -20.28 -12.50
N THR A 431 -3.80 -20.12 -13.37
CA THR A 431 -3.73 -20.83 -14.65
C THR A 431 -3.78 -22.34 -14.44
N GLY A 432 -2.99 -22.90 -13.52
CA GLY A 432 -2.99 -24.33 -13.23
C GLY A 432 -4.34 -24.85 -12.71
N CYS A 433 -5.03 -24.08 -11.86
CA CYS A 433 -6.38 -24.44 -11.38
C CYS A 433 -7.42 -24.48 -12.50
N LEU A 434 -7.40 -23.46 -13.37
CA LEU A 434 -8.32 -23.36 -14.50
C LEU A 434 -8.01 -24.41 -15.59
N ASP A 435 -6.73 -24.69 -15.86
CA ASP A 435 -6.29 -25.74 -16.78
C ASP A 435 -6.68 -27.14 -16.27
N LEU A 436 -6.47 -27.41 -14.98
CA LEU A 436 -6.94 -28.66 -14.36
C LEU A 436 -8.45 -28.81 -14.56
N SER A 437 -9.20 -27.75 -14.31
CA SER A 437 -10.65 -27.72 -14.48
C SER A 437 -11.05 -27.99 -15.93
N PHE A 438 -10.38 -27.33 -16.89
CA PHE A 438 -10.59 -27.52 -18.32
C PHE A 438 -10.36 -28.98 -18.74
N ILE A 439 -9.23 -29.57 -18.36
CA ILE A 439 -8.90 -30.97 -18.66
C ILE A 439 -9.97 -31.91 -18.08
N CYS A 440 -10.41 -31.67 -16.83
CA CYS A 440 -11.45 -32.48 -16.21
C CYS A 440 -12.77 -32.41 -16.98
N THR A 441 -13.18 -31.23 -17.49
CA THR A 441 -14.39 -31.12 -18.33
C THR A 441 -14.29 -31.92 -19.62
N ILE A 442 -13.13 -31.93 -20.28
CA ILE A 442 -12.89 -32.73 -21.49
C ILE A 442 -13.04 -34.22 -21.18
N VAL A 443 -12.44 -34.69 -20.09
CA VAL A 443 -12.54 -36.09 -19.68
C VAL A 443 -13.99 -36.45 -19.33
N CYS A 444 -14.72 -35.59 -18.63
CA CYS A 444 -16.14 -35.82 -18.32
C CYS A 444 -17.03 -35.95 -19.56
N VAL A 445 -16.74 -35.21 -20.63
CA VAL A 445 -17.50 -35.27 -21.90
C VAL A 445 -17.12 -36.49 -22.73
N THR A 446 -15.84 -36.90 -22.72
CA THR A 446 -15.33 -37.95 -23.60
C THR A 446 -15.44 -39.36 -23.01
N VAL A 447 -15.40 -39.48 -21.68
CA VAL A 447 -15.40 -40.77 -20.99
C VAL A 447 -16.79 -41.09 -20.45
N GLY A 448 -17.43 -42.14 -20.98
CA GLY A 448 -18.75 -42.60 -20.53
C GLY A 448 -18.77 -43.42 -19.23
N ASN A 449 -17.64 -43.51 -18.50
CA ASN A 449 -17.57 -44.27 -17.24
C ASN A 449 -17.93 -43.37 -16.06
N ALA A 450 -19.06 -43.66 -15.41
CA ALA A 450 -19.59 -42.93 -14.26
C ALA A 450 -18.58 -42.72 -13.12
N LYS A 451 -17.72 -43.71 -12.83
CA LYS A 451 -16.71 -43.59 -11.74
C LYS A 451 -15.61 -42.59 -12.11
N VAL A 452 -15.18 -42.61 -13.37
CA VAL A 452 -14.16 -41.68 -13.88
C VAL A 452 -14.72 -40.27 -13.94
N GLN A 453 -15.94 -40.11 -14.44
CA GLN A 453 -16.63 -38.81 -14.47
C GLN A 453 -16.79 -38.22 -13.06
N TYR A 454 -17.15 -39.04 -12.07
CA TYR A 454 -17.24 -38.59 -10.68
C TYR A 454 -15.89 -38.16 -10.10
N ALA A 455 -14.81 -38.92 -10.35
CA ALA A 455 -13.47 -38.56 -9.90
C ALA A 455 -13.01 -37.22 -10.54
N MET A 456 -13.25 -37.04 -11.84
CA MET A 456 -12.93 -35.80 -12.55
C MET A 456 -13.79 -34.63 -12.08
N LEU A 457 -15.04 -34.88 -11.68
CA LEU A 457 -15.91 -33.87 -11.08
C LEU A 457 -15.33 -33.33 -9.75
N CYS A 458 -14.66 -34.18 -8.95
CA CYS A 458 -14.00 -33.75 -7.72
C CYS A 458 -12.86 -32.76 -8.01
N PHE A 459 -11.98 -33.09 -8.97
CA PHE A 459 -10.86 -32.21 -9.36
C PHE A 459 -11.32 -30.96 -10.11
N TYR A 460 -12.40 -31.06 -10.88
CA TYR A 460 -13.01 -29.93 -11.56
C TYR A 460 -13.48 -28.87 -10.57
N ILE A 461 -14.28 -29.26 -9.56
CA ILE A 461 -14.74 -28.35 -8.52
C ILE A 461 -13.57 -27.81 -7.68
N ALA A 462 -12.58 -28.65 -7.41
CA ALA A 462 -11.40 -28.25 -6.66
C ALA A 462 -10.63 -27.12 -7.35
N GLY A 463 -10.42 -27.19 -8.66
CA GLY A 463 -9.76 -26.14 -9.43
C GLY A 463 -10.56 -24.82 -9.41
N LEU A 464 -11.86 -24.88 -9.70
CA LEU A 464 -12.74 -23.71 -9.73
C LEU A 464 -12.78 -22.95 -8.39
N TYR A 465 -13.08 -23.66 -7.29
CA TYR A 465 -13.22 -23.02 -5.97
C TYR A 465 -11.89 -22.60 -5.36
N THR A 466 -10.77 -23.09 -5.89
CA THR A 466 -9.43 -22.60 -5.56
C THR A 466 -9.07 -21.33 -6.34
N ALA A 467 -9.44 -21.26 -7.62
CA ALA A 467 -9.15 -20.10 -8.47
C ALA A 467 -9.88 -18.83 -8.01
N LEU A 468 -11.15 -18.94 -7.58
CA LEU A 468 -11.98 -17.81 -7.14
C LEU A 468 -11.28 -16.85 -6.14
N PRO A 469 -10.84 -17.32 -4.95
CA PRO A 469 -10.17 -16.45 -3.99
C PRO A 469 -8.82 -15.94 -4.50
N LEU A 470 -8.07 -16.74 -5.26
CA LEU A 470 -6.79 -16.32 -5.81
C LEU A 470 -6.94 -15.17 -6.82
N ILE A 471 -7.99 -15.20 -7.64
CA ILE A 471 -8.31 -14.12 -8.60
C ILE A 471 -8.66 -12.83 -7.85
N LEU A 472 -9.49 -12.90 -6.80
CA LEU A 472 -9.85 -11.71 -6.00
C LEU A 472 -8.64 -11.13 -5.28
N ASN A 473 -7.79 -11.99 -4.72
CA ASN A 473 -6.56 -11.56 -4.06
C ASN A 473 -5.62 -10.87 -5.08
N TRP A 474 -5.38 -11.51 -6.24
CA TRP A 474 -4.54 -10.95 -7.30
C TRP A 474 -5.08 -9.61 -7.85
N THR A 475 -6.39 -9.48 -7.96
CA THR A 475 -7.05 -8.21 -8.33
C THR A 475 -6.68 -7.09 -7.35
N SER A 476 -6.71 -7.38 -6.05
CA SER A 476 -6.44 -6.41 -4.99
C SER A 476 -4.97 -5.98 -4.93
N GLU A 477 -4.06 -6.84 -5.40
CA GLU A 477 -2.63 -6.56 -5.50
C GLU A 477 -2.27 -5.74 -6.73
N VAL A 478 -2.82 -6.11 -7.90
CA VAL A 478 -2.58 -5.35 -9.14
C VAL A 478 -3.21 -3.96 -9.09
N ILE A 479 -4.33 -3.82 -8.37
CA ILE A 479 -5.00 -2.54 -8.15
C ILE A 479 -4.87 -2.21 -6.66
N SER A 480 -3.63 -2.03 -6.21
CA SER A 480 -3.31 -1.74 -4.81
C SER A 480 -3.74 -0.33 -4.38
N LEU A 481 -3.72 0.63 -5.31
CA LEU A 481 -3.90 2.06 -5.03
C LEU A 481 -4.82 2.76 -6.04
N PRO A 482 -5.56 3.80 -5.60
CA PRO A 482 -5.88 4.16 -4.20
C PRO A 482 -6.77 3.12 -3.48
N ALA A 483 -6.76 3.06 -2.14
CA ALA A 483 -7.50 2.05 -1.39
C ALA A 483 -9.02 2.05 -1.66
N GLU A 484 -9.63 3.23 -1.85
CA GLU A 484 -11.04 3.34 -2.20
C GLU A 484 -11.33 2.76 -3.59
N LYS A 485 -10.43 2.99 -4.56
CA LYS A 485 -10.54 2.39 -5.90
C LYS A 485 -10.40 0.88 -5.79
N ARG A 486 -9.42 0.37 -5.05
CA ARG A 486 -9.23 -1.07 -4.82
C ARG A 486 -10.50 -1.72 -4.27
N ALA A 487 -11.08 -1.13 -3.23
CA ALA A 487 -12.31 -1.63 -2.62
C ALA A 487 -13.47 -1.67 -3.62
N VAL A 488 -13.66 -0.60 -4.40
CA VAL A 488 -14.69 -0.55 -5.45
C VAL A 488 -14.43 -1.58 -6.55
N VAL A 489 -13.17 -1.77 -6.95
CA VAL A 489 -12.83 -2.76 -7.98
C VAL A 489 -13.12 -4.18 -7.51
N VAL A 490 -12.68 -4.56 -6.31
CA VAL A 490 -12.96 -5.90 -5.76
C VAL A 490 -14.47 -6.14 -5.66
N ALA A 491 -15.23 -5.12 -5.20
CA ALA A 491 -16.69 -5.18 -5.16
C ALA A 491 -17.32 -5.33 -6.55
N LEU A 492 -16.81 -4.61 -7.55
CA LEU A 492 -17.30 -4.64 -8.93
C LEU A 492 -17.03 -5.99 -9.60
N VAL A 493 -15.81 -6.52 -9.44
CA VAL A 493 -15.41 -7.84 -9.95
C VAL A 493 -16.32 -8.92 -9.36
N ASN A 494 -16.50 -8.92 -8.03
CA ASN A 494 -17.37 -9.89 -7.38
C ASN A 494 -18.84 -9.74 -7.82
N SER A 495 -19.37 -8.51 -7.88
CA SER A 495 -20.78 -8.27 -8.19
C SER A 495 -21.13 -8.63 -9.63
N ILE A 496 -20.30 -8.25 -10.60
CA ILE A 496 -20.52 -8.60 -12.01
C ILE A 496 -20.32 -10.11 -12.21
N GLY A 497 -19.35 -10.72 -11.54
CA GLY A 497 -19.17 -12.16 -11.55
C GLY A 497 -20.45 -12.91 -11.17
N ASN A 498 -21.17 -12.45 -10.15
CA ASN A 498 -22.41 -13.06 -9.68
C ASN A 498 -23.58 -12.98 -10.68
N LEU A 499 -23.50 -12.12 -11.72
CA LEU A 499 -24.46 -12.13 -12.83
C LEU A 499 -24.43 -13.45 -13.62
N SER A 500 -23.38 -14.26 -13.43
CA SER A 500 -23.32 -15.62 -13.97
C SER A 500 -24.47 -16.52 -13.57
N ALA A 501 -25.09 -16.29 -12.40
CA ALA A 501 -26.26 -17.05 -11.96
C ALA A 501 -27.45 -16.95 -12.95
N VAL A 502 -27.57 -15.84 -13.69
CA VAL A 502 -28.68 -15.58 -14.63
C VAL A 502 -28.66 -16.54 -15.81
N TYR A 503 -27.48 -16.80 -16.40
CA TYR A 503 -27.34 -17.75 -17.49
C TYR A 503 -27.01 -19.17 -16.98
N GLY A 504 -26.39 -19.28 -15.79
CA GLY A 504 -26.01 -20.53 -15.15
C GLY A 504 -27.18 -21.51 -14.98
N SER A 505 -28.36 -21.01 -14.62
CA SER A 505 -29.55 -21.84 -14.46
C SER A 505 -30.02 -22.53 -15.76
N ARG A 506 -29.60 -22.03 -16.92
CA ARG A 506 -29.97 -22.56 -18.25
C ARG A 506 -28.89 -23.43 -18.88
N LEU A 507 -27.72 -23.54 -18.27
CA LEU A 507 -26.59 -24.33 -18.79
C LEU A 507 -26.79 -25.84 -18.60
N TRP A 508 -27.63 -26.25 -17.65
CA TRP A 508 -27.77 -27.65 -17.22
C TRP A 508 -29.23 -28.13 -17.32
N PRO A 509 -29.84 -28.18 -18.51
CA PRO A 509 -31.20 -28.66 -18.66
C PRO A 509 -31.27 -30.16 -18.34
N VAL A 510 -32.35 -30.58 -17.67
CA VAL A 510 -32.55 -31.98 -17.24
C VAL A 510 -32.59 -32.94 -18.44
N GLY A 511 -33.02 -32.45 -19.61
CA GLY A 511 -33.08 -33.24 -20.86
C GLY A 511 -31.71 -33.59 -21.48
N ASP A 512 -30.63 -32.92 -21.07
CA ASP A 512 -29.27 -33.21 -21.56
C ASP A 512 -28.58 -34.34 -20.76
N GLY A 513 -29.24 -34.86 -19.72
CA GLY A 513 -28.77 -36.03 -18.99
C GLY A 513 -28.77 -37.29 -19.87
N PRO A 514 -27.84 -38.23 -19.69
CA PRO A 514 -26.88 -38.32 -18.58
C PRO A 514 -25.55 -37.58 -18.81
N ASN A 515 -25.27 -37.14 -20.03
CA ASN A 515 -23.93 -36.67 -20.41
C ASN A 515 -23.72 -35.16 -20.19
N PHE A 516 -24.78 -34.35 -20.09
CA PHE A 516 -24.74 -32.91 -19.81
C PHE A 516 -23.72 -32.13 -20.66
N ILE A 517 -23.57 -32.52 -21.94
CA ILE A 517 -22.50 -32.06 -22.84
C ILE A 517 -22.52 -30.53 -22.97
N LYS A 518 -23.70 -29.92 -23.08
CA LYS A 518 -23.85 -28.47 -23.23
C LYS A 518 -23.24 -27.70 -22.05
N GLY A 519 -23.54 -28.13 -20.83
CA GLY A 519 -23.03 -27.52 -19.60
C GLY A 519 -21.51 -27.70 -19.49
N LEU A 520 -21.03 -28.94 -19.67
CA LEU A 520 -19.60 -29.26 -19.58
C LEU A 520 -18.77 -28.60 -20.68
N ALA A 521 -19.24 -28.55 -21.91
CA ALA A 521 -18.52 -27.90 -23.02
C ALA A 521 -18.45 -26.38 -22.85
N THR A 522 -19.54 -25.75 -22.38
CA THR A 522 -19.57 -24.29 -22.16
C THR A 522 -18.66 -23.88 -21.01
N THR A 523 -18.74 -24.59 -19.89
CA THR A 523 -17.90 -24.33 -18.72
C THR A 523 -16.43 -24.74 -18.95
N GLY A 524 -16.19 -25.77 -19.75
CA GLY A 524 -14.86 -26.09 -20.29
C GLY A 524 -14.29 -24.96 -21.13
N ALA A 525 -15.07 -24.40 -22.06
CA ALA A 525 -14.63 -23.25 -22.85
C ALA A 525 -14.30 -22.03 -21.98
N PHE A 526 -15.09 -21.78 -20.93
CA PHE A 526 -14.82 -20.69 -19.97
C PHE A 526 -13.53 -20.91 -19.19
N THR A 527 -13.32 -22.11 -18.63
CA THR A 527 -12.10 -22.43 -17.88
C THR A 527 -10.85 -22.40 -18.76
N GLY A 528 -10.91 -22.97 -19.97
CA GLY A 528 -9.80 -22.93 -20.93
C GLY A 528 -9.47 -21.50 -21.38
N PHE A 529 -10.47 -20.68 -21.70
CA PHE A 529 -10.24 -19.26 -22.02
C PHE A 529 -9.73 -18.48 -20.79
N GLY A 530 -10.26 -18.76 -19.60
CA GLY A 530 -9.82 -18.17 -18.34
C GLY A 530 -8.36 -18.48 -18.03
N ALA A 531 -7.90 -19.71 -18.27
CA ALA A 531 -6.52 -20.12 -18.07
C ALA A 531 -5.56 -19.38 -19.02
N LEU A 532 -5.91 -19.29 -20.31
CA LEU A 532 -5.18 -18.50 -21.30
C LEU A 532 -5.15 -17.02 -20.96
N LEU A 533 -6.28 -16.48 -20.50
CA LEU A 533 -6.38 -15.09 -20.06
C LEU A 533 -5.45 -14.86 -18.86
N ALA A 534 -5.57 -15.65 -17.79
CA ALA A 534 -4.71 -15.56 -16.60
C ALA A 534 -3.22 -15.64 -16.96
N ALA A 535 -2.84 -16.53 -17.87
CA ALA A 535 -1.47 -16.67 -18.33
C ALA A 535 -0.98 -15.43 -19.11
N SER A 536 -1.86 -14.71 -19.80
CA SER A 536 -1.53 -13.53 -20.62
C SER A 536 -1.66 -12.18 -19.89
N ILE A 537 -2.32 -12.11 -18.73
CA ILE A 537 -2.51 -10.87 -17.95
C ILE A 537 -1.21 -10.07 -17.76
N PRO A 538 -0.08 -10.65 -17.33
CA PRO A 538 1.15 -9.86 -17.13
C PRO A 538 1.65 -9.19 -18.41
N ILE A 539 1.41 -9.78 -19.57
CA ILE A 539 1.75 -9.22 -20.88
C ILE A 539 0.76 -8.10 -21.23
N LEU A 540 -0.54 -8.36 -21.09
CA LEU A 540 -1.59 -7.38 -21.34
C LEU A 540 -1.46 -6.13 -20.47
N LEU A 541 -1.06 -6.30 -19.20
CA LEU A 541 -0.84 -5.19 -18.27
C LEU A 541 0.31 -4.27 -18.69
N LYS A 542 1.32 -4.75 -19.44
CA LYS A 542 2.40 -3.91 -19.98
C LYS A 542 1.90 -2.93 -21.05
N PHE A 543 0.88 -3.32 -21.80
CA PHE A 543 0.29 -2.49 -22.86
C PHE A 543 -0.80 -1.54 -22.34
N LEU A 544 -1.29 -1.77 -21.13
CA LEU A 544 -2.30 -0.93 -20.51
C LEU A 544 -1.67 0.14 -19.62
N PRO A 545 -2.09 1.41 -19.73
CA PRO A 545 -1.53 2.50 -18.95
C PRO A 545 -1.62 2.21 -17.44
N THR A 546 -0.53 2.47 -16.75
CA THR A 546 -0.32 2.15 -15.32
C THR A 546 -0.91 3.20 -14.39
N GLU A 547 -1.17 4.42 -14.87
CA GLU A 547 -1.32 5.58 -14.00
C GLU A 547 -2.63 6.36 -14.20
N GLY A 548 -3.18 6.79 -13.05
CA GLY A 548 -4.00 7.98 -12.85
C GLY A 548 -4.88 8.41 -14.01
N ARG A 549 -5.96 7.67 -14.29
CA ARG A 549 -6.87 8.06 -15.40
C ARG A 549 -7.66 9.32 -15.04
N THR A 550 -7.87 9.54 -13.75
CA THR A 550 -8.56 10.73 -13.23
C THR A 550 -7.58 11.74 -12.66
N LYS A 551 -7.89 13.03 -12.80
CA LYS A 551 -7.09 14.12 -12.19
C LYS A 551 -6.93 13.96 -10.68
N ALA A 552 -7.91 13.37 -10.01
CA ALA A 552 -7.87 13.11 -8.57
C ALA A 552 -6.87 11.99 -8.22
N GLU A 553 -6.81 10.94 -9.02
CA GLU A 553 -5.87 9.83 -8.84
C GLU A 553 -4.42 10.26 -9.12
N ARG A 554 -4.18 11.07 -10.17
CA ARG A 554 -2.84 11.65 -10.41
C ARG A 554 -2.34 12.49 -9.24
N ARG A 555 -3.20 13.35 -8.68
CA ARG A 555 -2.84 14.17 -7.51
C ARG A 555 -2.46 13.34 -6.28
N ILE A 556 -3.10 12.19 -6.09
CA ILE A 556 -2.77 11.26 -4.99
C ILE A 556 -1.43 10.59 -5.27
N LEU A 557 -1.22 10.08 -6.48
CA LEU A 557 0.02 9.40 -6.89
C LEU A 557 1.23 10.36 -6.90
N GLU A 558 1.07 11.59 -7.39
CA GLU A 558 2.11 12.63 -7.38
C GLU A 558 2.53 12.99 -5.95
N GLN A 559 1.58 13.05 -5.00
CA GLN A 559 1.91 13.24 -3.59
C GLN A 559 2.61 12.02 -2.98
N GLU A 560 2.25 10.81 -3.40
CA GLU A 560 2.88 9.57 -2.95
C GLU A 560 4.32 9.43 -3.49
N GLU A 561 4.58 9.84 -4.74
CA GLU A 561 5.93 9.94 -5.29
C GLU A 561 6.79 10.98 -4.55
N VAL A 562 6.21 12.10 -4.12
CA VAL A 562 6.90 13.08 -3.27
C VAL A 562 7.30 12.45 -1.93
N VAL A 563 6.40 11.67 -1.31
CA VAL A 563 6.69 10.93 -0.06
C VAL A 563 7.75 9.83 -0.29
N LEU A 564 7.73 9.18 -1.45
CA LEU A 564 8.69 8.14 -1.80
C LEU A 564 10.08 8.70 -2.12
N GLY A 565 10.15 9.87 -2.75
CA GLY A 565 11.40 10.60 -3.00
C GLY A 565 12.13 10.96 -1.70
N GLU A 566 11.40 11.36 -0.64
CA GLU A 566 11.97 11.57 0.70
C GLU A 566 12.64 10.29 1.25
N THR A 567 12.05 9.11 1.00
CA THR A 567 12.60 7.82 1.48
C THR A 567 13.71 7.24 0.60
N ASP A 568 13.73 7.48 -0.72
CA ASP A 568 14.83 7.04 -1.61
C ASP A 568 16.10 7.88 -1.41
N ALA A 569 15.96 9.19 -1.20
CA ALA A 569 17.08 10.05 -0.87
C ALA A 569 17.73 9.63 0.47
N ALA A 570 16.92 9.14 1.41
CA ALA A 570 17.36 8.62 2.70
C ALA A 570 18.10 7.28 2.66
N ALA A 571 17.81 6.43 1.66
CA ALA A 571 18.40 5.10 1.54
C ALA A 571 19.71 5.09 0.73
N ARG A 572 20.01 6.20 0.04
CA ARG A 572 21.25 6.42 -0.74
C ARG A 572 22.29 7.27 -0.02
N THR A 573 21.99 7.71 1.20
CA THR A 573 22.91 8.30 2.18
C THR A 573 23.13 7.29 3.29
#